data_AF-A0A0F4KT24-F1
#
_entry.id   AF-A0A0F4KT24-F1
#
_cell.length_a   1.000
_cell.length_b   1.000
_cell.length_c   1.000
_cell.angle_alpha   90.00
_cell.angle_beta   90.00
_cell.angle_gamma   90.00
#
_symmetry.space_group_name_H-M   'P 1'
#
loop_
_entity.id
_entity.type
_entity.pdbx_description
1 polymer ?
#
loop_
_entity_poly.entity_id
_entity_poly.type
_entity_poly.pdbx_seq_one_letter_code
_entity_poly.pdbx_strand_id
1 'polypeptide(L)'
;MTKTLDQVPGFAIDIFQDTKLFRSSIDSVLLANWVYLKPQDQLVDLCSGCGIIGLSLAQKFQVTTTLLEIQEALANLAQESINYNHLEDKVKLINSNINHTLDYLDHDSIDVITCNPPYFSTKSQSKLGQSSSQNIARHELYFSQKLLGQVAQSLLKDNGSLYLVYRPDRLLELSQVLQAYHLPIKELLFIRPHQNDLANLVLIKCRKTRRINGLKVWPELVLYQADGTYTQQLGDFING
;
A
#
# COMPACT_ATOMS: atom_id res chain seq x y z
N MET A 1 -11.92 25.50 -1.77
CA MET A 1 -10.69 24.85 -2.27
C MET A 1 -10.85 23.36 -2.13
N THR A 2 -10.32 22.56 -3.05
CA THR A 2 -10.44 21.08 -3.04
C THR A 2 -9.23 20.41 -2.40
N LYS A 3 -8.09 21.08 -2.47
CA LYS A 3 -6.86 20.67 -1.82
C LYS A 3 -6.88 20.93 -0.30
N THR A 4 -6.48 19.93 0.47
CA THR A 4 -6.36 19.94 1.94
C THR A 4 -4.98 19.48 2.36
N LEU A 5 -4.56 19.86 3.57
CA LEU A 5 -3.37 19.33 4.24
C LEU A 5 -3.89 18.55 5.45
N ASP A 6 -3.69 17.24 5.44
CA ASP A 6 -4.29 16.34 6.43
C ASP A 6 -3.19 15.58 7.18
N GLN A 7 -3.33 15.44 8.49
CA GLN A 7 -2.45 14.60 9.29
C GLN A 7 -2.80 13.12 9.13
N VAL A 8 -1.78 12.27 9.03
CA VAL A 8 -1.96 10.82 8.94
C VAL A 8 -2.07 10.22 10.35
N PRO A 9 -3.17 9.51 10.69
CA PRO A 9 -3.31 8.90 12.01
C PRO A 9 -2.17 7.93 12.34
N GLY A 10 -1.60 8.07 13.54
CA GLY A 10 -0.44 7.28 14.00
C GLY A 10 0.92 7.83 13.56
N PHE A 11 0.96 8.94 12.81
CA PHE A 11 2.20 9.50 12.28
C PHE A 11 2.27 11.02 12.47
N ALA A 12 3.46 11.52 12.79
CA ALA A 12 3.75 12.95 12.84
C ALA A 12 4.12 13.44 11.43
N ILE A 13 3.16 13.42 10.51
CA ILE A 13 3.35 13.85 9.12
C ILE A 13 2.07 14.48 8.55
N ASP A 14 2.25 15.53 7.75
CA ASP A 14 1.17 16.23 7.06
C ASP A 14 1.21 15.93 5.56
N ILE A 15 0.09 15.49 4.98
CA ILE A 15 0.02 15.10 3.57
C ILE A 15 -0.99 15.96 2.81
N PHE A 16 -0.56 16.51 1.69
CA PHE A 16 -1.46 17.19 0.78
C PHE A 16 -2.36 16.19 0.05
N GLN A 17 -3.66 16.45 0.08
CA GLN A 17 -4.69 15.68 -0.62
C GLN A 17 -5.59 16.61 -1.42
N ASP A 18 -6.34 16.09 -2.37
CA ASP A 18 -7.37 16.85 -3.07
C ASP A 18 -8.67 16.03 -3.11
N THR A 19 -9.79 16.65 -2.72
CA THR A 19 -11.11 16.01 -2.62
C THR A 19 -11.73 15.63 -3.96
N LYS A 20 -11.28 16.25 -5.06
CA LYS A 20 -11.64 15.86 -6.44
C LYS A 20 -10.73 14.77 -6.99
N LEU A 21 -9.54 14.60 -6.41
CA LEU A 21 -8.68 13.46 -6.65
C LEU A 21 -9.03 12.33 -5.67
N PHE A 22 -8.38 11.19 -5.83
CA PHE A 22 -8.55 10.07 -4.91
C PHE A 22 -8.05 10.48 -3.52
N ARG A 23 -8.96 10.49 -2.52
CA ARG A 23 -8.59 10.63 -1.11
C ARG A 23 -8.11 9.30 -0.57
N SER A 24 -7.10 9.35 0.28
CA SER A 24 -6.57 8.16 0.93
C SER A 24 -7.64 7.44 1.73
N SER A 25 -7.70 6.12 1.55
CA SER A 25 -8.57 5.25 2.35
C SER A 25 -7.88 4.88 3.67
N ILE A 26 -8.70 4.47 4.64
CA ILE A 26 -8.23 3.88 5.90
C ILE A 26 -7.23 2.73 5.65
N ASP A 27 -7.35 2.04 4.52
CA ASP A 27 -6.47 0.95 4.08
C ASP A 27 -4.99 1.35 4.06
N SER A 28 -4.68 2.55 3.55
CA SER A 28 -3.30 3.08 3.51
C SER A 28 -2.77 3.34 4.92
N VAL A 29 -3.61 3.87 5.81
CA VAL A 29 -3.26 4.12 7.22
C VAL A 29 -3.04 2.80 7.95
N LEU A 30 -3.89 1.81 7.71
CA LEU A 30 -3.77 0.47 8.30
C LEU A 30 -2.50 -0.23 7.83
N LEU A 31 -2.20 -0.18 6.52
CA LEU A 31 -0.99 -0.76 5.97
C LEU A 31 0.26 -0.09 6.55
N ALA A 32 0.30 1.25 6.58
CA ALA A 32 1.43 2.00 7.12
C ALA A 32 1.70 1.66 8.59
N ASN A 33 0.65 1.52 9.41
CA ASN A 33 0.81 1.16 10.83
C ASN A 33 1.22 -0.31 11.05
N TRP A 34 0.96 -1.20 10.09
CA TRP A 34 1.34 -2.61 10.18
C TRP A 34 2.76 -2.92 9.69
N VAL A 35 3.31 -2.06 8.82
CA VAL A 35 4.64 -2.27 8.24
C VAL A 35 5.72 -2.10 9.31
N TYR A 36 6.64 -3.06 9.34
CA TYR A 36 7.84 -3.00 10.15
C TYR A 36 9.08 -2.80 9.26
N LEU A 37 9.88 -1.80 9.60
CA LEU A 37 11.16 -1.48 8.96
C LEU A 37 12.28 -1.49 10.01
N LYS A 38 13.48 -1.85 9.57
CA LYS A 38 14.71 -1.71 10.33
C LYS A 38 15.41 -0.39 9.96
N PRO A 39 16.29 0.11 10.84
CA PRO A 39 17.19 1.20 10.46
C PRO A 39 17.94 0.85 9.17
N GLN A 40 18.02 1.81 8.25
CA GLN A 40 18.72 1.72 6.96
C GLN A 40 18.08 0.83 5.89
N ASP A 41 16.90 0.24 6.14
CA ASP A 41 16.15 -0.45 5.09
C ASP A 41 15.91 0.49 3.89
N GLN A 42 15.99 -0.04 2.68
CA GLN A 42 15.54 0.65 1.47
C GLN A 42 14.06 0.32 1.24
N LEU A 43 13.22 1.35 1.28
CA LEU A 43 11.78 1.26 1.07
C LEU A 43 11.38 1.69 -0.35
N VAL A 44 10.48 0.95 -0.98
CA VAL A 44 9.76 1.39 -2.18
C VAL A 44 8.26 1.30 -1.93
N ASP A 45 7.54 2.41 -2.11
CA ASP A 45 6.08 2.45 -2.09
C ASP A 45 5.54 2.47 -3.52
N LEU A 46 5.03 1.32 -3.95
CA LEU A 46 4.45 1.14 -5.28
C LEU A 46 2.98 1.56 -5.28
N CYS A 47 2.55 2.27 -6.32
CA CYS A 47 1.21 2.89 -6.38
C CYS A 47 1.00 3.87 -5.22
N SER A 48 1.98 4.75 -5.01
CA SER A 48 2.07 5.57 -3.80
C SER A 48 0.93 6.60 -3.66
N GLY A 49 0.21 6.93 -4.72
CA GLY A 49 -0.80 8.00 -4.70
C GLY A 49 -0.18 9.32 -4.24
N CYS A 50 -0.81 9.98 -3.27
CA CYS A 50 -0.27 11.18 -2.62
C CYS A 50 0.83 10.89 -1.56
N GLY A 51 1.28 9.64 -1.43
CA GLY A 51 2.44 9.26 -0.61
C GLY A 51 2.15 8.87 0.83
N ILE A 52 0.88 8.60 1.20
CA ILE A 52 0.49 8.31 2.60
C ILE A 52 1.35 7.22 3.23
N ILE A 53 1.55 6.09 2.57
CA ILE A 53 2.27 4.96 3.16
C ILE A 53 3.77 5.27 3.21
N GLY A 54 4.38 5.52 2.05
CA GLY A 54 5.82 5.75 1.96
C GLY A 54 6.32 6.94 2.77
N LEU A 55 5.61 8.08 2.77
CA LEU A 55 6.02 9.27 3.54
C LEU A 55 5.89 9.04 5.04
N SER A 56 4.79 8.43 5.48
CA SER A 56 4.59 8.09 6.90
C SER A 56 5.69 7.17 7.43
N LEU A 57 6.06 6.16 6.63
CA LEU A 57 7.13 5.23 6.97
C LEU A 57 8.52 5.88 6.92
N ALA A 58 8.79 6.71 5.91
CA ALA A 58 10.04 7.47 5.80
C ALA A 58 10.25 8.34 7.03
N GLN A 59 9.20 9.05 7.47
CA GLN A 59 9.27 9.92 8.65
C GLN A 59 9.41 9.14 9.95
N LYS A 60 8.63 8.06 10.14
CA LYS A 60 8.68 7.26 11.38
C LYS A 60 10.00 6.51 11.55
N PHE A 61 10.53 5.92 10.48
CA PHE A 61 11.69 5.04 10.54
C PHE A 61 13.00 5.68 10.04
N GLN A 62 12.94 6.90 9.49
CA GLN A 62 14.09 7.65 8.98
C GLN A 62 14.88 6.91 7.88
N VAL A 63 14.15 6.12 7.07
CA VAL A 63 14.68 5.27 5.99
C VAL A 63 14.65 5.97 4.64
N THR A 64 15.55 5.54 3.74
CA THR A 64 15.51 5.95 2.33
C THR A 64 14.30 5.32 1.66
N THR A 65 13.50 6.15 1.01
CA THR A 65 12.21 5.76 0.45
C THR A 65 12.08 6.24 -0.99
N THR A 66 11.62 5.36 -1.87
CA THR A 66 11.19 5.73 -3.23
C THR A 66 9.68 5.62 -3.34
N LEU A 67 9.03 6.69 -3.79
CA LEU A 67 7.61 6.70 -4.12
C LEU A 67 7.45 6.52 -5.63
N LEU A 68 6.60 5.59 -6.06
CA LEU A 68 6.28 5.39 -7.48
C LEU A 68 4.79 5.58 -7.72
N GLU A 69 4.45 6.61 -8.48
CA GLU A 69 3.06 6.91 -8.85
C GLU A 69 2.98 7.26 -10.34
N ILE A 70 2.02 6.67 -11.05
CA ILE A 70 1.84 6.90 -12.49
C ILE A 70 1.05 8.20 -12.76
N GLN A 71 0.15 8.59 -11.87
CA GLN A 71 -0.70 9.76 -12.05
C GLN A 71 0.02 11.02 -11.60
N GLU A 72 0.42 11.84 -12.56
CA GLU A 72 1.14 13.10 -12.34
C GLU A 72 0.47 14.00 -11.27
N ALA A 73 -0.86 14.12 -11.28
CA ALA A 73 -1.57 14.94 -10.30
C ALA A 73 -1.40 14.47 -8.85
N LEU A 74 -1.37 13.14 -8.62
CA LEU A 74 -1.12 12.57 -7.28
C LEU A 74 0.37 12.64 -6.93
N ALA A 75 1.24 12.40 -7.90
CA ALA A 75 2.68 12.53 -7.75
C ALA A 75 3.06 13.96 -7.32
N ASN A 76 2.45 14.99 -7.92
CA ASN A 76 2.66 16.39 -7.53
C ASN A 76 2.26 16.65 -6.08
N LEU A 77 1.12 16.13 -5.62
CA LEU A 77 0.73 16.23 -4.20
C LEU A 77 1.72 15.53 -3.26
N ALA A 78 2.25 14.37 -3.67
CA ALA A 78 3.28 13.68 -2.92
C ALA A 78 4.57 14.51 -2.86
N GLN A 79 4.99 15.13 -3.97
CA GLN A 79 6.18 16.00 -4.02
C GLN A 79 6.03 17.23 -3.12
N GLU A 80 4.86 17.86 -3.12
CA GLU A 80 4.58 18.96 -2.21
C GLU A 80 4.63 18.53 -0.75
N SER A 81 4.17 17.30 -0.46
CA SER A 81 4.24 16.74 0.89
C SER A 81 5.67 16.39 1.30
N ILE A 82 6.51 15.91 0.38
CA ILE A 82 7.96 15.71 0.62
C ILE A 82 8.58 17.03 1.07
N ASN A 83 8.35 18.10 0.29
CA ASN A 83 8.95 19.40 0.55
C ASN A 83 8.43 20.03 1.85
N TYR A 84 7.13 19.88 2.14
CA TYR A 84 6.51 20.41 3.34
C TYR A 84 7.06 19.78 4.62
N ASN A 85 7.33 18.47 4.58
CA ASN A 85 7.85 17.73 5.74
C ASN A 85 9.39 17.66 5.79
N HIS A 86 10.09 18.36 4.89
CA HIS A 86 11.55 18.37 4.80
C HIS A 86 12.17 16.97 4.61
N LEU A 87 11.57 16.18 3.72
CA LEU A 87 11.94 14.78 3.47
C LEU A 87 12.77 14.59 2.18
N GLU A 88 13.23 15.66 1.53
CA GLU A 88 13.91 15.63 0.23
C GLU A 88 15.18 14.76 0.23
N ASP A 89 15.90 14.73 1.35
CA ASP A 89 17.14 13.95 1.50
C ASP A 89 16.89 12.44 1.66
N LYS A 90 15.66 12.06 2.00
CA LYS A 90 15.27 10.67 2.32
C LYS A 90 14.30 10.08 1.32
N VAL A 91 13.49 10.92 0.67
CA VAL A 91 12.38 10.48 -0.16
C VAL A 91 12.56 10.99 -1.58
N LYS A 92 12.57 10.04 -2.52
CA LYS A 92 12.57 10.34 -3.95
C LYS A 92 11.22 9.95 -4.56
N LEU A 93 10.62 10.85 -5.33
CA LEU A 93 9.45 10.55 -6.13
C LEU A 93 9.85 10.19 -7.56
N ILE A 94 9.22 9.15 -8.11
CA ILE A 94 9.31 8.76 -9.51
C ILE A 94 7.89 8.78 -10.07
N ASN A 95 7.62 9.70 -11.00
CA ASN A 95 6.38 9.68 -11.76
C ASN A 95 6.54 8.79 -12.99
N SER A 96 6.25 7.50 -12.85
CA SER A 96 6.38 6.53 -13.93
C SER A 96 5.45 5.34 -13.75
N ASN A 97 5.31 4.55 -14.81
CA ASN A 97 4.59 3.28 -14.74
C ASN A 97 5.45 2.23 -14.01
N ILE A 98 4.79 1.35 -13.24
CA ILE A 98 5.44 0.25 -12.51
C ILE A 98 6.25 -0.71 -13.41
N ASN A 99 5.96 -0.80 -14.70
CA ASN A 99 6.77 -1.55 -15.67
C ASN A 99 8.20 -0.99 -15.84
N HIS A 100 8.41 0.29 -15.54
CA HIS A 100 9.68 0.99 -15.73
C HIS A 100 10.51 1.08 -14.45
N THR A 101 10.17 0.33 -13.39
CA THR A 101 10.90 0.43 -12.11
C THR A 101 12.40 0.17 -12.25
N LEU A 102 12.79 -0.76 -13.13
CA LEU A 102 14.20 -1.12 -13.34
C LEU A 102 14.99 -0.06 -14.11
N ASP A 103 14.32 0.94 -14.69
CA ASP A 103 14.99 2.09 -15.31
C ASP A 103 15.54 3.06 -14.22
N TYR A 104 15.08 2.91 -12.97
CA TYR A 104 15.42 3.80 -11.86
C TYR A 104 15.96 3.10 -10.61
N LEU A 105 15.69 1.80 -10.46
CA LEU A 105 16.04 1.01 -9.27
C LEU A 105 16.74 -0.28 -9.70
N ASP A 106 17.80 -0.64 -8.99
CA ASP A 106 18.58 -1.83 -9.30
C ASP A 106 17.87 -3.12 -8.88
N HIS A 107 18.23 -4.22 -9.54
CA HIS A 107 17.85 -5.55 -9.10
C HIS A 107 18.36 -5.86 -7.70
N ASP A 108 17.59 -6.64 -6.93
CA ASP A 108 17.98 -7.15 -5.61
C ASP A 108 18.51 -6.06 -4.66
N SER A 109 17.94 -4.85 -4.73
CA SER A 109 18.44 -3.66 -4.02
C SER A 109 17.51 -3.19 -2.90
N ILE A 110 16.26 -3.66 -2.86
CA ILE A 110 15.20 -3.16 -1.98
C ILE A 110 14.96 -4.12 -0.81
N ASP A 111 14.87 -3.60 0.41
CA ASP A 111 14.59 -4.41 1.60
C ASP A 111 13.09 -4.63 1.79
N VAL A 112 12.30 -3.56 1.59
CA VAL A 112 10.86 -3.56 1.80
C VAL A 112 10.13 -2.85 0.67
N ILE A 113 9.07 -3.48 0.19
CA ILE A 113 8.11 -2.89 -0.74
C ILE A 113 6.77 -2.77 -0.03
N THR A 114 6.12 -1.62 -0.15
CA THR A 114 4.71 -1.43 0.18
C THR A 114 3.91 -1.22 -1.09
N CYS A 115 2.64 -1.65 -1.07
CA CYS A 115 1.76 -1.43 -2.20
C CYS A 115 0.29 -1.39 -1.70
N ASN A 116 -0.43 -0.32 -2.01
CA ASN A 116 -1.89 -0.29 -1.96
C ASN A 116 -2.49 -0.20 -3.38
N PRO A 117 -2.53 -1.31 -4.13
CA PRO A 117 -2.97 -1.26 -5.51
C PRO A 117 -4.43 -0.85 -5.71
N PRO A 118 -4.78 -0.37 -6.90
CA PRO A 118 -6.18 -0.17 -7.27
C PRO A 118 -6.85 -1.54 -7.51
N TYR A 119 -7.65 -2.03 -6.56
CA TYR A 119 -8.22 -3.40 -6.60
C TYR A 119 -9.57 -3.56 -7.30
N PHE A 120 -10.12 -2.48 -7.84
CA PHE A 120 -11.43 -2.54 -8.46
C PHE A 120 -11.38 -3.40 -9.75
N SER A 121 -12.14 -4.49 -9.78
CA SER A 121 -12.22 -5.36 -10.97
C SER A 121 -13.26 -4.84 -11.96
N THR A 122 -13.02 -5.06 -13.26
CA THR A 122 -14.00 -4.78 -14.34
C THR A 122 -15.34 -5.51 -14.16
N LYS A 123 -15.37 -6.64 -13.44
CA LYS A 123 -16.60 -7.42 -13.20
C LYS A 123 -17.62 -6.76 -12.26
N SER A 124 -17.24 -5.71 -11.52
CA SER A 124 -18.17 -4.92 -10.69
C SER A 124 -18.76 -3.71 -11.42
N GLN A 125 -18.68 -3.65 -12.75
CA GLN A 125 -19.29 -2.59 -13.58
C GLN A 125 -20.80 -2.43 -13.36
N SER A 126 -21.51 -3.47 -12.91
CA SER A 126 -22.98 -3.44 -12.79
C SER A 126 -23.52 -2.49 -11.71
N LYS A 127 -22.67 -1.94 -10.83
CA LYS A 127 -23.07 -1.00 -9.75
C LYS A 127 -22.29 0.32 -9.74
N LEU A 128 -21.41 0.56 -10.71
CA LEU A 128 -20.49 1.69 -10.70
C LEU A 128 -20.82 2.66 -11.84
N GLY A 129 -20.89 3.95 -11.54
CA GLY A 129 -21.13 5.02 -12.53
C GLY A 129 -20.09 5.04 -13.66
N GLN A 130 -20.38 5.75 -14.75
CA GLN A 130 -19.54 5.76 -15.96
C GLN A 130 -18.07 6.13 -15.69
N SER A 131 -17.80 7.08 -14.78
CA SER A 131 -16.44 7.50 -14.41
C SER A 131 -15.65 6.41 -13.68
N SER A 132 -16.28 5.69 -12.74
CA SER A 132 -15.67 4.56 -12.03
C SER A 132 -15.35 3.39 -12.95
N SER A 133 -16.24 3.09 -13.91
CA SER A 133 -16.01 2.01 -14.89
C SER A 133 -14.85 2.31 -15.84
N GLN A 134 -14.66 3.58 -16.22
CA GLN A 134 -13.51 4.03 -17.02
C GLN A 134 -12.19 4.02 -16.24
N ASN A 135 -12.21 4.43 -14.96
CA ASN A 135 -11.04 4.35 -14.09
C ASN A 135 -10.63 2.89 -13.86
N ILE A 136 -11.58 1.98 -13.67
CA ILE A 136 -11.31 0.53 -13.52
C ILE A 136 -10.63 -0.06 -14.76
N ALA A 137 -11.15 0.23 -15.96
CA ALA A 137 -10.55 -0.24 -17.19
C ALA A 137 -9.12 0.29 -17.38
N ARG A 138 -8.87 1.54 -16.97
CA ARG A 138 -7.50 2.11 -16.92
C ARG A 138 -6.63 1.43 -15.88
N HIS A 139 -7.16 1.11 -14.70
CA HIS A 139 -6.40 0.46 -13.64
C HIS A 139 -5.93 -0.96 -14.00
N GLU A 140 -6.79 -1.79 -14.64
CA GLU A 140 -6.38 -3.13 -15.10
C GLU A 140 -5.35 -3.08 -16.25
N LEU A 141 -5.35 -2.02 -17.07
CA LEU A 141 -4.35 -1.83 -18.12
C LEU A 141 -2.94 -1.56 -17.58
N TYR A 142 -2.83 -0.89 -16.44
CA TYR A 142 -1.55 -0.43 -15.90
C TYR A 142 -1.08 -1.20 -14.66
N PHE A 143 -1.93 -2.02 -14.06
CA PHE A 143 -1.60 -2.82 -12.89
C PHE A 143 -2.22 -4.22 -12.94
N SER A 144 -1.41 -5.24 -12.65
CA SER A 144 -1.89 -6.61 -12.46
C SER A 144 -1.13 -7.28 -11.32
N GLN A 145 -1.72 -8.32 -10.71
CA GLN A 145 -1.06 -9.13 -9.70
C GLN A 145 0.25 -9.74 -10.25
N LYS A 146 0.26 -10.12 -11.54
CA LYS A 146 1.43 -10.67 -12.21
C LYS A 146 2.56 -9.65 -12.28
N LEU A 147 2.23 -8.43 -12.70
CA LEU A 147 3.18 -7.33 -12.77
C LEU A 147 3.75 -6.98 -11.38
N LEU A 148 2.89 -6.92 -10.35
CA LEU A 148 3.34 -6.74 -8.97
C LEU A 148 4.34 -7.83 -8.56
N GLY A 149 4.01 -9.10 -8.82
CA GLY A 149 4.89 -10.22 -8.50
C GLY A 149 6.25 -10.14 -9.22
N GLN A 150 6.24 -9.82 -10.52
CA GLN A 150 7.46 -9.64 -11.32
C GLN A 150 8.35 -8.52 -10.78
N VAL A 151 7.77 -7.35 -10.54
CA VAL A 151 8.50 -6.16 -10.08
C VAL A 151 9.02 -6.37 -8.66
N ALA A 152 8.17 -6.85 -7.75
CA ALA A 152 8.58 -7.11 -6.38
C ALA A 152 9.67 -8.17 -6.29
N GLN A 153 9.60 -9.25 -7.08
CA GLN A 153 10.66 -10.26 -7.14
C GLN A 153 11.96 -9.66 -7.68
N SER A 154 11.89 -8.81 -8.71
CA SER A 154 13.09 -8.24 -9.35
C SER A 154 13.81 -7.23 -8.45
N LEU A 155 13.07 -6.45 -7.67
CA LEU A 155 13.61 -5.39 -6.82
C LEU A 155 14.03 -5.88 -5.43
N LEU A 156 13.27 -6.77 -4.81
CA LEU A 156 13.54 -7.19 -3.43
C LEU A 156 14.85 -7.98 -3.35
N LYS A 157 15.67 -7.69 -2.34
CA LYS A 157 16.73 -8.58 -1.89
C LYS A 157 16.16 -9.93 -1.47
N ASP A 158 17.01 -10.95 -1.46
CA ASP A 158 16.66 -12.20 -0.79
C ASP A 158 16.23 -11.93 0.66
N ASN A 159 15.13 -12.57 1.07
CA ASN A 159 14.48 -12.33 2.35
C ASN A 159 13.84 -10.95 2.57
N GLY A 160 13.85 -10.06 1.56
CA GLY A 160 13.10 -8.82 1.56
C GLY A 160 11.58 -9.04 1.63
N SER A 161 10.84 -8.04 2.06
CA SER A 161 9.41 -8.16 2.36
C SER A 161 8.54 -7.31 1.43
N LEU A 162 7.43 -7.87 0.99
CA LEU A 162 6.35 -7.13 0.32
C LEU A 162 5.17 -7.02 1.28
N TYR A 163 4.71 -5.81 1.54
CA TYR A 163 3.50 -5.53 2.30
C TYR A 163 2.43 -4.95 1.38
N LEU A 164 1.19 -5.45 1.48
CA LEU A 164 0.07 -4.95 0.70
C LEU A 164 -1.26 -5.10 1.44
N VAL A 165 -2.24 -4.27 1.09
CA VAL A 165 -3.60 -4.33 1.66
C VAL A 165 -4.59 -4.79 0.60
N TYR A 166 -5.00 -6.05 0.56
CA TYR A 166 -5.83 -6.59 -0.52
C TYR A 166 -7.29 -6.80 -0.11
N ARG A 167 -8.14 -7.22 -1.07
CA ARG A 167 -9.47 -7.74 -0.76
C ARG A 167 -9.46 -9.27 -0.58
N PRO A 168 -10.15 -9.83 0.44
CA PRO A 168 -10.17 -11.28 0.68
C PRO A 168 -10.73 -12.12 -0.48
N ASP A 169 -11.68 -11.61 -1.27
CA ASP A 169 -12.31 -12.35 -2.37
C ASP A 169 -11.35 -12.73 -3.51
N ARG A 170 -10.24 -12.00 -3.64
CA ARG A 170 -9.19 -12.25 -4.64
C ARG A 170 -7.89 -12.77 -4.03
N LEU A 171 -7.87 -13.06 -2.72
CA LEU A 171 -6.68 -13.48 -1.99
C LEU A 171 -6.06 -14.77 -2.55
N LEU A 172 -6.88 -15.74 -2.95
CA LEU A 172 -6.39 -17.02 -3.47
C LEU A 172 -5.68 -16.84 -4.83
N GLU A 173 -6.26 -16.07 -5.74
CA GLU A 173 -5.66 -15.70 -7.03
C GLU A 173 -4.31 -15.02 -6.82
N LEU A 174 -4.28 -13.99 -5.96
CA LEU A 174 -3.07 -13.27 -5.60
C LEU A 174 -2.00 -14.22 -5.02
N SER A 175 -2.38 -15.12 -4.12
CA SER A 175 -1.44 -16.04 -3.46
C SER A 175 -0.74 -16.96 -4.48
N GLN A 176 -1.48 -17.44 -5.48
CA GLN A 176 -0.93 -18.28 -6.54
C GLN A 176 0.08 -17.50 -7.40
N VAL A 177 -0.28 -16.27 -7.76
CA VAL A 177 0.59 -15.40 -8.56
C VAL A 177 1.87 -15.06 -7.80
N LEU A 178 1.77 -14.58 -6.55
CA LEU A 178 2.94 -14.21 -5.76
C LEU A 178 3.86 -15.41 -5.47
N GLN A 179 3.28 -16.60 -5.24
CA GLN A 179 4.08 -17.82 -5.07
C GLN A 179 4.89 -18.18 -6.32
N ALA A 180 4.34 -17.98 -7.52
CA ALA A 180 5.05 -18.19 -8.78
C ALA A 180 6.28 -17.28 -8.93
N TYR A 181 6.27 -16.13 -8.25
CA TYR A 181 7.38 -15.17 -8.18
C TYR A 181 8.22 -15.29 -6.91
N HIS A 182 8.19 -16.43 -6.21
CA HIS A 182 8.94 -16.66 -4.96
C HIS A 182 8.63 -15.65 -3.85
N LEU A 183 7.40 -15.16 -3.81
CA LEU A 183 6.88 -14.26 -2.77
C LEU A 183 5.71 -14.93 -2.01
N PRO A 184 5.88 -16.12 -1.42
CA PRO A 184 4.81 -16.74 -0.66
C PRO A 184 4.37 -15.85 0.51
N ILE A 185 3.05 -15.78 0.73
CA ILE A 185 2.46 -15.07 1.86
C ILE A 185 2.94 -15.69 3.17
N LYS A 186 3.36 -14.85 4.11
CA LYS A 186 3.86 -15.22 5.44
C LYS A 186 3.00 -14.71 6.57
N GLU A 187 2.35 -13.57 6.40
CA GLU A 187 1.48 -13.03 7.43
C GLU A 187 0.20 -12.47 6.82
N LEU A 188 -0.92 -12.70 7.51
CA LEU A 188 -2.24 -12.18 7.15
C LEU A 188 -2.90 -11.53 8.37
N LEU A 189 -3.47 -10.35 8.19
CA LEU A 189 -4.35 -9.69 9.15
C LEU A 189 -5.67 -9.36 8.45
N PHE A 190 -6.75 -10.03 8.81
CA PHE A 190 -8.08 -9.73 8.27
C PHE A 190 -8.71 -8.55 9.01
N ILE A 191 -9.36 -7.67 8.26
CA ILE A 191 -10.01 -6.47 8.77
C ILE A 191 -11.50 -6.54 8.45
N ARG A 192 -12.32 -6.26 9.47
CA ARG A 192 -13.78 -6.32 9.42
C ARG A 192 -14.36 -4.94 9.73
N PRO A 193 -15.38 -4.47 8.98
CA PRO A 193 -16.04 -3.21 9.31
C PRO A 193 -16.67 -3.26 10.70
N HIS A 194 -17.54 -4.25 10.95
CA HIS A 194 -18.14 -4.51 12.27
C HIS A 194 -17.92 -5.95 12.73
N GLN A 195 -18.18 -6.20 14.02
CA GLN A 195 -17.96 -7.48 14.71
C GLN A 195 -18.60 -8.70 14.01
N ASN A 196 -19.71 -8.52 13.30
CA ASN A 196 -20.47 -9.60 12.65
C ASN A 196 -20.34 -9.60 11.12
N ASP A 197 -19.63 -8.64 10.54
CA ASP A 197 -19.45 -8.55 9.08
C ASP A 197 -18.39 -9.52 8.59
N LEU A 198 -18.39 -9.87 7.31
CA LEU A 198 -17.24 -10.55 6.72
C LEU A 198 -16.05 -9.60 6.61
N ALA A 199 -14.83 -10.13 6.66
CA ALA A 199 -13.64 -9.34 6.35
C ALA A 199 -13.73 -8.81 4.91
N ASN A 200 -13.53 -7.50 4.76
CA ASN A 200 -13.55 -6.84 3.46
C ASN A 200 -12.15 -6.40 3.01
N LEU A 201 -11.18 -6.43 3.92
CA LEU A 201 -9.77 -6.11 3.68
C LEU A 201 -8.87 -7.15 4.37
N VAL A 202 -7.67 -7.31 3.83
CA VAL A 202 -6.62 -8.14 4.42
C VAL A 202 -5.27 -7.48 4.23
N LEU A 203 -4.53 -7.25 5.31
CA LEU A 203 -3.12 -6.88 5.21
C LEU A 203 -2.31 -8.16 5.02
N ILE A 204 -1.39 -8.12 4.06
CA ILE A 204 -0.62 -9.27 3.61
C ILE A 204 0.85 -8.91 3.65
N LYS A 205 1.65 -9.78 4.25
CA LYS A 205 3.11 -9.71 4.17
C LYS A 205 3.64 -10.95 3.49
N CYS A 206 4.38 -10.74 2.42
CA CYS A 206 5.12 -11.76 1.71
C CYS A 206 6.62 -11.60 1.99
N ARG A 207 7.38 -12.66 1.73
CA ARG A 207 8.84 -12.61 1.82
C ARG A 207 9.44 -13.22 0.56
N LYS A 208 10.48 -12.59 -0.01
CA LYS A 208 11.21 -13.18 -1.14
C LYS A 208 11.98 -14.40 -0.67
N THR A 209 11.43 -15.58 -0.95
CA THR A 209 12.00 -16.87 -0.56
C THR A 209 11.35 -18.01 -1.33
N ARG A 210 12.10 -19.09 -1.55
CA ARG A 210 11.55 -20.35 -2.10
C ARG A 210 10.76 -21.16 -1.07
N ARG A 211 10.95 -20.90 0.22
CA ARG A 211 10.27 -21.63 1.31
C ARG A 211 8.80 -21.21 1.36
N ILE A 212 7.87 -22.11 1.08
CA ILE A 212 6.43 -21.77 0.98
C ILE A 212 5.74 -21.72 2.36
N ASN A 213 6.08 -22.61 3.29
CA ASN A 213 5.42 -22.73 4.59
C ASN A 213 5.75 -21.58 5.58
N GLY A 214 5.11 -21.59 6.75
CA GLY A 214 5.32 -20.62 7.83
C GLY A 214 4.35 -19.44 7.82
N LEU A 215 3.11 -19.67 7.36
CA LEU A 215 2.03 -18.69 7.43
C LEU A 215 1.66 -18.42 8.89
N LYS A 216 1.51 -17.14 9.23
CA LYS A 216 0.92 -16.64 10.46
C LYS A 216 -0.36 -15.88 10.13
N VAL A 217 -1.40 -16.11 10.93
CA VAL A 217 -2.64 -15.35 10.84
C VAL A 217 -2.79 -14.58 12.14
N TRP A 218 -2.85 -13.27 12.04
CA TRP A 218 -3.03 -12.36 13.17
C TRP A 218 -4.51 -12.32 13.59
N PRO A 219 -4.80 -12.01 14.87
CA PRO A 219 -6.18 -11.74 15.31
C PRO A 219 -6.83 -10.66 14.44
N GLU A 220 -8.09 -10.84 14.07
CA GLU A 220 -8.80 -9.89 13.20
C GLU A 220 -8.90 -8.50 13.83
N LEU A 221 -8.90 -7.47 12.98
CA LEU A 221 -9.12 -6.07 13.38
C LEU A 221 -10.54 -5.62 13.03
N VAL A 222 -11.33 -5.21 14.02
CA VAL A 222 -12.67 -4.66 13.81
C VAL A 222 -12.62 -3.13 13.85
N LEU A 223 -13.10 -2.47 12.79
CA LEU A 223 -12.94 -1.01 12.65
C LEU A 223 -13.96 -0.21 13.47
N TYR A 224 -15.23 -0.63 13.42
CA TYR A 224 -16.35 0.15 13.94
C TYR A 224 -17.16 -0.62 14.98
N GLN A 225 -17.66 0.12 15.97
CA GLN A 225 -18.70 -0.32 16.89
C GLN A 225 -20.08 -0.27 16.21
N ALA A 226 -21.09 -0.85 16.86
CA ALA A 226 -22.46 -0.87 16.35
C ALA A 226 -23.08 0.54 16.17
N ASP A 227 -22.57 1.54 16.89
CA ASP A 227 -22.99 2.94 16.80
C ASP A 227 -22.24 3.73 15.70
N GLY A 228 -21.34 3.09 14.96
CA GLY A 228 -20.54 3.69 13.90
C GLY A 228 -19.28 4.42 14.37
N THR A 229 -18.99 4.44 15.67
CA THR A 229 -17.72 4.97 16.20
C THR A 229 -16.57 3.98 15.99
N TYR A 230 -15.34 4.48 15.98
CA TYR A 230 -14.16 3.60 15.91
C TYR A 230 -14.03 2.75 17.17
N THR A 231 -13.54 1.52 17.02
CA THR A 231 -13.24 0.65 18.15
C THR A 231 -11.98 1.10 18.88
N GLN A 232 -11.87 0.76 20.16
CA GLN A 232 -10.61 0.89 20.91
C GLN A 232 -9.49 0.07 20.25
N GLN A 233 -9.80 -1.11 19.71
CA GLN A 233 -8.85 -1.97 19.02
C GLN A 233 -8.17 -1.25 17.85
N LEU A 234 -8.92 -0.47 17.05
CA LEU A 234 -8.35 0.34 15.98
C LEU A 234 -7.46 1.47 16.53
N GLY A 235 -7.89 2.11 17.62
CA GLY A 235 -7.10 3.12 18.32
C GLY A 235 -5.75 2.57 18.79
N ASP A 236 -5.74 1.42 19.43
CA ASP A 236 -4.52 0.74 19.90
C ASP A 236 -3.64 0.33 18.71
N PHE A 237 -4.25 -0.20 17.64
CA PHE A 237 -3.52 -0.58 16.42
C PHE A 237 -2.80 0.59 15.74
N ILE A 238 -3.42 1.77 15.70
CA ILE A 238 -2.85 2.96 15.05
C ILE A 238 -1.83 3.67 15.96
N ASN A 239 -2.06 3.70 17.27
CA ASN A 239 -1.23 4.51 18.18
C ASN A 239 -0.06 3.75 18.81
N GLY A 240 -0.05 2.40 18.74
CA GLY A 240 1.03 1.57 19.28
C GLY A 240 0.90 1.35 20.77
#